data_AF-A0A4Y2N593-F1
#
_entry.id   AF-A0A4Y2N593-F1
#
_cell.length_a   1.000
_cell.length_b   1.000
_cell.length_c   1.000
_cell.angle_alpha   90.00
_cell.angle_beta   90.00
_cell.angle_gamma   90.00
#
_symmetry.space_group_name_H-M   'P 1'
#
loop_
_entity.id
_entity.type
_entity.pdbx_description
1 polymer ?
#
loop_
_entity_poly.entity_id
_entity_poly.type
_entity_poly.pdbx_seq_one_letter_code
_entity_poly.pdbx_strand_id
1 'polypeptide(L)'
;MNMQWEPLPICETPVPICPPPGLPPNILGLLEDCNAKRVGETCRLRCLQGGNMFGSDSIVCSADLSWSPLPLCTCPLPVLPRYNQFKEDCTMKKPREYCQISCGPQLHSLVCHENGKWSQFPPCGSAVEDNVDTVHLYYG
;
A
#
# COMPACT_ATOMS: atom_id res chain seq x y z
N MET A 1 -49.87 53.21 -9.32
CA MET A 1 -48.53 52.62 -9.54
C MET A 1 -48.14 52.00 -8.21
N ASN A 2 -48.26 50.68 -8.09
CA ASN A 2 -48.06 49.98 -6.82
C ASN A 2 -46.68 49.32 -6.89
N MET A 3 -45.70 49.86 -6.16
CA MET A 3 -44.36 49.28 -6.04
C MET A 3 -44.40 48.19 -4.99
N GLN A 4 -44.28 46.94 -5.43
CA GLN A 4 -44.15 45.78 -4.56
C GLN A 4 -42.65 45.53 -4.35
N TRP A 5 -42.20 45.49 -3.09
CA TRP A 5 -40.82 45.15 -2.77
C TRP A 5 -40.64 43.63 -2.88
N GLU A 6 -39.72 43.21 -3.74
CA GLU A 6 -39.28 41.80 -3.78
C GLU A 6 -38.30 41.54 -2.62
N PRO A 7 -38.41 40.39 -1.94
CA PRO A 7 -37.52 40.06 -0.84
C PRO A 7 -36.07 39.92 -1.33
N LEU A 8 -35.12 40.40 -0.51
CA LEU A 8 -33.70 40.30 -0.82
C LEU A 8 -33.27 38.82 -0.94
N PRO A 9 -32.37 38.49 -1.89
CA PRO A 9 -31.87 37.14 -2.03
C PRO A 9 -31.12 36.72 -0.76
N ILE A 10 -31.43 35.52 -0.28
CA ILE A 10 -30.73 34.91 0.85
C ILE A 10 -29.34 34.50 0.37
N CYS A 11 -28.29 34.93 1.07
CA CYS A 11 -26.95 34.42 0.83
C CYS A 11 -26.83 33.00 1.42
N GLU A 12 -26.75 31.98 0.57
CA GLU A 12 -26.32 30.65 0.99
C GLU A 12 -24.79 30.69 1.18
N THR A 13 -24.31 30.56 2.42
CA THR A 13 -22.87 30.39 2.65
C THR A 13 -22.46 29.02 2.12
N PRO A 14 -21.50 28.94 1.18
CA PRO A 14 -21.06 27.65 0.68
C PRO A 14 -20.48 26.84 1.84
N VAL A 15 -20.95 25.59 1.97
CA VAL A 15 -20.48 24.69 3.02
C VAL A 15 -18.98 24.45 2.79
N PRO A 16 -18.12 24.58 3.82
CA PRO A 16 -16.70 24.34 3.67
C PRO A 16 -16.42 22.90 3.22
N ILE A 17 -15.62 22.76 2.16
CA ILE A 17 -15.22 21.49 1.54
C ILE A 17 -13.71 21.33 1.72
N CYS A 18 -13.27 20.12 2.06
CA CYS A 18 -11.84 19.80 2.12
C CYS A 18 -11.22 19.79 0.72
N PRO A 19 -9.94 20.20 0.58
CA PRO A 19 -9.21 19.99 -0.66
C PRO A 19 -9.06 18.49 -0.96
N PRO A 20 -8.73 18.09 -2.21
CA PRO A 20 -8.41 16.70 -2.53
C PRO A 20 -7.34 16.14 -1.57
N PRO A 21 -7.48 14.90 -1.06
CA PRO A 21 -6.49 14.32 -0.16
C PRO A 21 -5.11 14.23 -0.80
N GLY A 22 -4.08 14.74 -0.10
CA GLY A 22 -2.69 14.56 -0.49
C GLY A 22 -2.21 13.15 -0.13
N LEU A 23 -2.14 12.25 -1.12
CA LEU A 23 -1.71 10.86 -0.90
C LEU A 23 -0.24 10.63 -1.33
N PRO A 24 0.51 9.78 -0.60
CA PRO A 24 1.83 9.34 -1.04
C PRO A 24 1.70 8.53 -2.34
N PRO A 25 2.44 8.93 -3.40
CA PRO A 25 2.30 8.34 -4.72
C PRO A 25 2.71 6.86 -4.72
N ASN A 26 2.00 6.05 -5.49
CA ASN A 26 2.23 4.60 -5.64
C ASN A 26 2.12 3.78 -4.34
N ILE A 27 1.71 4.39 -3.22
CA ILE A 27 1.53 3.72 -1.92
C ILE A 27 0.04 3.67 -1.55
N LEU A 28 -0.62 4.84 -1.52
CA LEU A 28 -2.04 4.95 -1.22
C LEU A 28 -2.85 5.38 -2.44
N GLY A 29 -4.07 4.88 -2.53
CA GLY A 29 -5.04 5.27 -3.55
C GLY A 29 -6.43 5.49 -2.96
N LEU A 30 -7.23 6.30 -3.64
CA LEU A 30 -8.64 6.54 -3.31
C LEU A 30 -9.50 5.38 -3.85
N LEU A 31 -10.53 4.99 -3.10
CA LEU A 31 -11.55 4.04 -3.53
C LEU A 31 -12.82 4.73 -4.07
N GLU A 32 -12.95 6.03 -3.86
CA GLU A 32 -14.09 6.86 -4.25
C GLU A 32 -13.62 8.26 -4.67
N ASP A 33 -14.53 9.09 -5.20
CA ASP A 33 -14.24 10.51 -5.46
C ASP A 33 -14.33 11.31 -4.15
N CYS A 34 -13.24 11.98 -3.81
CA CYS A 34 -13.09 12.74 -2.55
C CYS A 34 -12.89 14.24 -2.77
N ASN A 35 -13.13 14.75 -3.99
CA ASN A 35 -12.88 16.16 -4.32
C ASN A 35 -13.91 17.15 -3.74
N ALA A 36 -15.04 16.67 -3.23
CA ALA A 36 -16.16 17.51 -2.78
C ALA A 36 -16.66 17.18 -1.35
N LYS A 37 -15.79 16.61 -0.52
CA LYS A 37 -16.17 16.12 0.82
C LYS A 37 -16.24 17.27 1.84
N ARG A 38 -17.34 17.33 2.57
CA ARG A 38 -17.63 18.34 3.61
C ARG A 38 -16.99 17.95 4.94
N VAL A 39 -16.89 18.92 5.86
CA VAL A 39 -16.46 18.66 7.25
C VAL A 39 -17.30 17.54 7.87
N GLY A 40 -16.63 16.55 8.46
CA GLY A 40 -17.21 15.34 9.04
C GLY A 40 -17.40 14.18 8.05
N GLU A 41 -17.33 14.43 6.74
CA GLU A 41 -17.41 13.36 5.74
C GLU A 41 -16.08 12.61 5.61
N THR A 42 -16.18 11.37 5.14
CA THR A 42 -15.05 10.46 5.03
C THR A 42 -14.71 10.10 3.59
N CYS A 43 -13.48 9.68 3.40
CA CYS A 43 -12.93 9.21 2.15
C CYS A 43 -12.18 7.89 2.37
N ARG A 44 -12.54 6.84 1.62
CA ARG A 44 -11.94 5.51 1.74
C ARG A 44 -10.69 5.38 0.89
N LEU A 45 -9.68 4.75 1.47
CA LEU A 45 -8.35 4.54 0.90
C LEU A 45 -8.06 3.05 0.69
N ARG A 46 -7.02 2.76 -0.08
CA ARG A 46 -6.44 1.42 -0.22
C ARG A 46 -4.92 1.49 -0.41
N CYS A 47 -4.25 0.40 -0.05
CA CYS A 47 -2.84 0.20 -0.39
C CYS A 47 -2.69 -0.28 -1.83
N LEU A 48 -1.92 0.46 -2.62
CA LEU A 48 -1.74 0.19 -4.05
C LEU A 48 -0.87 -1.04 -4.34
N GLN A 49 0.04 -1.39 -3.42
CA GLN A 49 0.90 -2.57 -3.55
C GLN A 49 0.24 -3.87 -3.05
N GLY A 50 -1.05 -3.83 -2.69
CA GLY A 50 -1.78 -5.02 -2.20
C GLY A 50 -1.47 -5.42 -0.75
N GLY A 51 -0.80 -4.54 0.01
CA GLY A 51 -0.60 -4.69 1.45
C GLY A 51 -1.86 -4.39 2.26
N ASN A 52 -1.77 -4.66 3.56
CA ASN A 52 -2.81 -4.34 4.52
C ASN A 52 -2.69 -2.90 5.00
N MET A 53 -3.80 -2.31 5.44
CA MET A 53 -3.79 -1.00 6.10
C MET A 53 -3.62 -1.17 7.61
N PHE A 54 -2.72 -0.38 8.16
CA PHE A 54 -2.57 -0.18 9.59
C PHE A 54 -3.22 1.14 9.98
N GLY A 55 -4.28 1.06 10.79
CA GLY A 55 -5.16 2.18 11.13
C GLY A 55 -6.49 2.13 10.37
N SER A 56 -7.21 3.26 10.35
CA SER A 56 -8.48 3.39 9.64
C SER A 56 -8.25 3.36 8.13
N ASP A 57 -9.07 2.59 7.40
CA ASP A 57 -9.11 2.60 5.94
C ASP A 57 -9.73 3.88 5.36
N SER A 58 -10.21 4.77 6.24
CA SER A 58 -10.94 5.97 5.89
C SER A 58 -10.35 7.18 6.60
N ILE A 59 -10.22 8.29 5.88
CA ILE A 59 -9.82 9.60 6.41
C ILE A 59 -11.04 10.51 6.52
N VAL A 60 -11.03 11.44 7.47
CA VAL A 60 -12.14 12.35 7.77
C VAL A 60 -11.75 13.78 7.45
N CYS A 61 -12.63 14.53 6.79
CA CYS A 61 -12.47 15.97 6.61
C CYS A 61 -12.74 16.68 7.95
N SER A 62 -11.72 17.30 8.52
CA SER A 62 -11.76 17.93 9.84
C SER A 62 -12.27 19.37 9.77
N ALA A 63 -12.61 19.96 10.92
CA ALA A 63 -13.16 21.32 10.99
C ALA A 63 -12.19 22.41 10.51
N ASP A 64 -10.89 22.12 10.49
CA ASP A 64 -9.84 22.99 9.97
C ASP A 64 -9.59 22.79 8.45
N LEU A 65 -10.48 22.05 7.77
CA LEU A 65 -10.38 21.70 6.35
C LEU A 65 -9.13 20.87 6.01
N SER A 66 -8.60 20.15 6.99
CA SER A 66 -7.56 19.14 6.78
C SER A 66 -8.13 17.73 6.84
N TRP A 67 -7.47 16.79 6.18
CA TRP A 67 -7.79 15.37 6.32
C TRP A 67 -7.13 14.80 7.58
N SER A 68 -7.83 13.90 8.27
CA SER A 68 -7.24 13.13 9.36
C SER A 68 -5.98 12.36 8.90
N PRO A 69 -5.09 11.97 9.83
CA PRO A 69 -3.87 11.25 9.49
C PRO A 69 -4.11 10.04 8.58
N LEU A 70 -3.24 9.88 7.58
CA LEU A 70 -3.30 8.76 6.64
C LEU A 70 -2.95 7.45 7.34
N PRO A 71 -3.56 6.31 6.94
CA PRO A 71 -3.11 5.00 7.39
C PRO A 71 -1.74 4.66 6.81
N LEU A 72 -1.08 3.71 7.44
CA LEU A 72 0.18 3.16 6.95
C LEU A 72 -0.09 1.85 6.20
N CYS A 73 0.56 1.67 5.05
CA CYS A 73 0.49 0.43 4.28
C CYS A 73 1.59 -0.53 4.70
N THR A 74 1.24 -1.79 4.91
CA THR A 74 2.23 -2.88 5.02
C THR A 74 2.73 -3.27 3.63
N CYS A 75 3.85 -4.00 3.56
CA CYS A 75 4.13 -4.74 2.34
C CYS A 75 3.11 -5.88 2.18
N PRO A 76 2.75 -6.25 0.94
CA PRO A 76 1.92 -7.44 0.69
C PRO A 76 2.64 -8.70 1.19
N LEU A 77 1.91 -9.79 1.47
CA LEU A 77 2.57 -11.06 1.75
C LEU A 77 3.44 -11.46 0.53
N PRO A 78 4.77 -11.65 0.70
CA PRO A 78 5.65 -11.88 -0.44
C PRO A 78 5.37 -13.25 -1.05
N VAL A 79 5.37 -13.33 -2.38
CA VAL A 79 5.33 -14.61 -3.10
C VAL A 79 6.73 -15.21 -3.05
N LEU A 80 6.91 -16.28 -2.29
CA LEU A 80 8.22 -16.90 -2.11
C LEU A 80 8.64 -17.71 -3.36
N PRO A 81 9.91 -17.58 -3.81
CA PRO A 81 10.48 -18.48 -4.80
C PRO A 81 10.49 -19.94 -4.33
N ARG A 82 10.74 -20.86 -5.26
CA ARG A 82 10.84 -22.29 -4.94
C ARG A 82 11.91 -22.52 -3.87
N TYR A 83 11.63 -23.44 -2.94
CA TYR A 83 12.51 -23.81 -1.82
C TYR A 83 12.65 -22.76 -0.71
N ASN A 84 12.03 -21.59 -0.84
CA ASN A 84 11.90 -20.66 0.27
C ASN A 84 10.72 -21.01 1.18
N GLN A 85 10.87 -20.75 2.47
CA GLN A 85 9.81 -20.96 3.47
C GLN A 85 9.78 -19.77 4.43
N PHE A 86 8.57 -19.35 4.81
CA PHE A 86 8.39 -18.41 5.90
C PHE A 86 8.84 -19.03 7.22
N LYS A 87 9.54 -18.25 8.04
CA LYS A 87 9.91 -18.61 9.42
C LYS A 87 9.10 -17.85 10.48
N GLU A 88 8.30 -16.90 10.04
CA GLU A 88 7.38 -16.13 10.87
C GLU A 88 6.16 -15.69 10.05
N ASP A 89 5.19 -15.03 10.68
CA ASP A 89 4.10 -14.35 9.97
C ASP A 89 4.60 -13.03 9.37
N CYS A 90 4.46 -12.90 8.05
CA CYS A 90 4.92 -11.75 7.28
C CYS A 90 3.78 -10.88 6.71
N THR A 91 2.53 -11.07 7.16
CA THR A 91 1.35 -10.38 6.61
C THR A 91 1.21 -8.90 7.01
N MET A 92 1.79 -8.49 8.15
CA MET A 92 1.58 -7.16 8.74
C MET A 92 2.86 -6.32 8.84
N LYS A 93 3.86 -6.61 8.00
CA LYS A 93 5.18 -5.97 8.07
C LYS A 93 5.15 -4.57 7.46
N LYS A 94 5.41 -3.56 8.29
CA LYS A 94 5.44 -2.13 7.94
C LYS A 94 6.74 -1.78 7.19
N PRO A 95 6.81 -0.60 6.54
CA PRO A 95 8.07 -0.10 6.01
C PRO A 95 9.17 -0.13 7.07
N ARG A 96 10.36 -0.54 6.64
CA ARG A 96 11.59 -0.81 7.42
C ARG A 96 11.56 -2.04 8.32
N GLU A 97 10.43 -2.74 8.45
CA GLU A 97 10.40 -4.04 9.10
C GLU A 97 10.88 -5.14 8.16
N TYR A 98 11.19 -6.31 8.72
CA TYR A 98 11.67 -7.45 7.97
C TYR A 98 10.82 -8.69 8.18
N CYS A 99 10.85 -9.57 7.18
CA CYS A 99 10.24 -10.90 7.16
C CYS A 99 11.34 -11.96 7.10
N GLN A 100 11.36 -12.88 8.06
CA GLN A 100 12.29 -13.99 8.08
C GLN A 100 11.82 -15.14 7.18
N ILE A 101 12.71 -15.53 6.28
CA ILE A 101 12.54 -16.67 5.38
C ILE A 101 13.75 -17.59 5.49
N SER A 102 13.59 -18.86 5.15
CA SER A 102 14.72 -19.78 4.95
C SER A 102 14.85 -20.22 3.51
N CYS A 103 16.07 -20.57 3.13
CA CYS A 103 16.42 -21.36 1.96
C CYS A 103 17.23 -22.57 2.46
N GLY A 104 16.61 -23.75 2.53
CA GLY A 104 17.22 -24.90 3.20
C GLY A 104 17.64 -24.56 4.66
N PRO A 105 18.91 -24.78 5.05
CA PRO A 105 19.39 -24.43 6.39
C PRO A 105 19.68 -22.93 6.58
N GLN A 106 19.70 -22.13 5.51
CA GLN A 106 20.10 -20.72 5.57
C GLN A 106 18.90 -19.83 5.90
N LEU A 107 19.05 -18.97 6.90
CA LEU A 107 18.06 -17.96 7.28
C LEU A 107 18.38 -16.63 6.58
N HIS A 108 17.35 -15.96 6.08
CA HIS A 108 17.44 -14.67 5.40
C HIS A 108 16.31 -13.74 5.86
N SER A 109 16.51 -12.44 5.66
CA SER A 109 15.54 -11.40 6.00
C SER A 109 15.20 -10.58 4.76
N LEU A 110 13.93 -10.55 4.38
CA LEU A 110 13.40 -9.61 3.39
C LEU A 110 13.04 -8.31 4.10
N VAL A 111 13.43 -7.16 3.56
CA VAL A 111 13.12 -5.84 4.14
C VAL A 111 11.96 -5.21 3.38
N CYS A 112 10.94 -4.72 4.08
CA CYS A 112 9.87 -3.94 3.48
C CYS A 112 10.35 -2.49 3.30
N HIS A 113 10.39 -2.00 2.07
CA HIS A 113 10.83 -0.63 1.77
C HIS A 113 9.67 0.38 1.89
N GLU A 114 10.01 1.67 1.97
CA GLU A 114 9.05 2.78 2.04
C GLU A 114 8.05 2.82 0.88
N ASN A 115 8.43 2.27 -0.27
CA ASN A 115 7.56 2.16 -1.44
C ASN A 115 6.55 1.00 -1.37
N GLY A 116 6.48 0.28 -0.24
CA GLY A 116 5.59 -0.86 -0.05
C GLY A 116 6.04 -2.14 -0.77
N LYS A 117 7.31 -2.23 -1.18
CA LYS A 117 7.88 -3.41 -1.84
C LYS A 117 8.95 -4.08 -0.99
N TRP A 118 9.03 -5.40 -1.09
CA TRP A 118 10.10 -6.18 -0.47
C TRP A 118 11.44 -5.99 -1.20
N SER A 119 12.53 -6.12 -0.43
CA SER A 119 13.87 -6.29 -0.99
C SER A 119 13.95 -7.51 -1.91
N GLN A 120 15.00 -7.56 -2.73
CA GLN A 120 15.24 -8.72 -3.59
C GLN A 120 15.42 -10.00 -2.76
N PHE A 121 14.97 -11.11 -3.34
CA PHE A 121 15.13 -12.42 -2.73
C PHE A 121 16.60 -12.86 -2.80
N PRO A 122 17.12 -13.51 -1.75
CA PRO A 122 18.46 -14.10 -1.79
C PRO A 122 18.49 -15.22 -2.84
N PRO A 123 19.64 -15.46 -3.50
CA PRO A 123 19.82 -16.63 -4.35
C PRO A 123 19.58 -17.90 -3.54
N CYS A 124 18.51 -18.63 -3.84
CA CYS A 124 18.25 -19.94 -3.24
C CYS A 124 18.69 -21.00 -4.25
N GLY A 125 19.57 -21.91 -3.84
CA GLY A 125 20.27 -22.79 -4.76
C GLY A 125 19.34 -23.67 -5.60
N SER A 126 19.41 -23.51 -6.91
CA SER A 126 19.87 -24.60 -7.77
C SER A 126 20.89 -24.05 -8.77
N ALA A 127 22.08 -23.73 -8.31
CA ALA A 127 23.27 -23.90 -9.15
C ALA A 127 23.70 -25.36 -9.03
N VAL A 128 22.85 -26.27 -9.53
CA VAL A 128 23.39 -27.48 -10.15
C VAL A 128 23.80 -26.95 -11.52
N GLU A 129 25.09 -27.02 -11.83
CA GLU A 129 25.57 -26.80 -13.19
C GLU A 129 24.61 -27.50 -14.16
N ASP A 130 24.13 -26.80 -15.19
CA ASP A 130 23.66 -27.45 -16.40
C ASP A 130 24.86 -28.15 -17.07
N ASN A 131 25.43 -29.16 -16.40
CA ASN A 131 26.29 -30.17 -16.97
C ASN A 131 25.40 -31.37 -17.31
N VAL A 132 24.49 -31.14 -18.26
CA VAL A 132 23.90 -32.23 -19.03
C VAL A 132 24.67 -32.29 -20.33
N ASP A 133 25.88 -32.85 -20.25
CA ASP A 133 26.58 -33.50 -21.36
C ASP A 133 27.74 -34.32 -20.80
N THR A 134 27.43 -35.37 -20.04
CA THR A 134 28.35 -36.50 -19.88
C THR A 134 27.60 -37.79 -20.16
N VAL A 135 27.59 -38.21 -21.43
CA VAL A 135 27.47 -39.63 -21.80
C VAL A 135 28.32 -39.92 -23.05
N HIS A 136 29.26 -40.86 -22.87
CA HIS A 136 30.12 -41.58 -23.83
C HIS A 136 31.36 -40.83 -24.34
N LEU A 137 32.60 -41.31 -24.16
CA LEU A 137 33.09 -42.68 -24.43
C LEU A 137 34.31 -43.04 -23.55
N TYR A 138 34.23 -44.16 -22.82
CA TYR A 138 35.37 -45.02 -22.55
C TYR A 138 35.01 -46.43 -23.00
N TYR A 139 35.45 -46.82 -24.20
CA TYR A 139 35.69 -48.21 -24.61
C TYR A 139 36.62 -48.19 -25.84
N GLY A 140 37.76 -48.87 -25.75
CA GLY A 140 38.57 -49.33 -26.89
C GLY A 140 39.83 -48.51 -27.15
#